data_AF-K9R8Q6-F1
#
_entry.id   AF-K9R8Q6-F1
#
_cell.length_a   1.000
_cell.length_b   1.000
_cell.length_c   1.000
_cell.angle_alpha   90.00
_cell.angle_beta   90.00
_cell.angle_gamma   90.00
#
_symmetry.space_group_name_H-M   'P 1'
#
loop_
_entity.id
_entity.type
_entity.pdbx_description
1 polymer ?
#
loop_
_entity_poly.entity_id
_entity_poly.type
_entity_poly.pdbx_seq_one_letter_code
_entity_poly.pdbx_strand_id
1 'polypeptide(L)'
;METEYKEPQQVNTALQNEMPALDGTNPQTLAKLPPAETSENQLNMIGAKISQFLAEIPQDLNKLYSAYKTPIIGLAVFLASFVALKVVLAMLAAINDIPLVSPVFELIGIGYTGWFTFRYLLKAPTRKELATEIESFKKQIAGNSTTESLN
;
A
#
# COMPACT_ATOMS: atom_id res chain seq x y z
N MET A 1 37.50 34.40 46.28
CA MET A 1 37.30 34.42 47.74
C MET A 1 37.46 35.90 48.10
N GLU A 2 36.44 36.68 48.39
CA GLU A 2 35.39 36.44 49.38
C GLU A 2 34.10 37.20 49.02
N THR A 3 32.97 36.61 49.38
CA THR A 3 31.62 37.19 49.30
C THR A 3 31.28 37.81 50.66
N GLU A 4 30.99 39.11 50.70
CA GLU A 4 30.38 39.74 51.87
C GLU A 4 28.95 40.22 51.53
N TYR A 5 28.07 40.03 52.51
CA TYR A 5 26.62 39.99 52.44
C TYR A 5 25.97 41.31 52.91
N LYS A 6 24.73 41.52 52.44
CA LYS A 6 23.53 42.08 53.12
C LYS A 6 23.08 43.54 52.82
N GLU A 7 21.91 43.58 52.15
CA GLU A 7 20.79 44.56 52.11
C GLU A 7 20.36 45.18 53.46
N PRO A 8 19.32 46.08 53.56
CA PRO A 8 18.71 47.05 52.61
C PRO A 8 18.31 48.41 53.27
N GLN A 9 18.09 49.48 52.50
CA GLN A 9 17.17 50.60 52.84
C GLN A 9 17.08 51.54 51.63
N GLN A 10 15.97 51.64 50.89
CA GLN A 10 14.65 52.19 51.17
C GLN A 10 14.41 53.44 50.30
N VAL A 11 13.34 53.35 49.50
CA VAL A 11 12.29 54.38 49.40
C VAL A 11 12.60 55.58 48.49
N ASN A 12 12.08 55.53 47.25
CA ASN A 12 10.95 56.37 46.77
C ASN A 12 10.81 56.28 45.25
N THR A 13 9.73 55.68 44.75
CA THR A 13 8.51 56.39 44.30
C THR A 13 8.68 57.03 42.92
N ALA A 14 8.33 56.28 41.88
CA ALA A 14 7.65 56.78 40.67
C ALA A 14 7.37 55.61 39.71
N LEU A 15 6.36 54.79 40.02
CA LEU A 15 5.66 54.01 39.01
C LEU A 15 4.23 53.80 39.50
N GLN A 16 3.47 54.89 39.39
CA GLN A 16 2.03 54.88 39.54
C GLN A 16 1.46 54.17 38.32
N ASN A 17 0.89 52.98 38.53
CA ASN A 17 -0.30 52.42 37.85
C ASN A 17 -0.19 50.91 37.54
N GLU A 18 -0.21 50.10 38.59
CA GLU A 18 -0.90 48.80 38.64
C GLU A 18 -1.63 48.82 40.00
N MET A 19 -2.91 48.52 40.19
CA MET A 19 -3.70 47.37 39.77
C MET A 19 -5.19 47.72 39.99
N PRO A 20 -6.14 47.24 39.16
CA PRO A 20 -7.54 47.27 39.55
C PRO A 20 -7.73 46.33 40.75
N ALA A 21 -8.34 46.84 41.81
CA ALA A 21 -8.72 46.05 42.97
C ALA A 21 -9.58 44.85 42.51
N LEU A 22 -9.23 43.66 42.98
CA LEU A 22 -10.04 42.47 42.76
C LEU A 22 -11.31 42.60 43.60
N ASP A 23 -12.38 43.07 42.98
CA ASP A 23 -13.71 43.11 43.59
C ASP A 23 -14.32 41.71 43.50
N GLY A 24 -14.12 40.94 44.58
CA GLY A 24 -14.61 39.58 44.71
C GLY A 24 -16.11 39.56 44.98
N THR A 25 -16.97 39.73 43.96
CA THR A 25 -18.33 39.16 43.88
C THR A 25 -19.00 39.47 42.54
N ASN A 26 -18.55 38.88 41.44
CA ASN A 26 -19.44 38.73 40.27
C ASN A 26 -19.12 37.47 39.44
N PRO A 27 -19.89 36.38 39.57
CA PRO A 27 -19.68 35.17 38.76
C PRO A 27 -20.07 35.31 37.28
N GLN A 28 -20.26 36.54 36.76
CA GLN A 28 -20.83 36.78 35.43
C GLN A 28 -19.81 37.13 34.32
N THR A 29 -18.50 37.07 34.60
CA THR A 29 -17.46 37.25 33.56
C THR A 29 -16.81 35.94 33.12
N LEU A 30 -17.35 34.77 33.51
CA LEU A 30 -17.13 33.55 32.72
C LEU A 30 -17.71 33.82 31.33
N ALA A 31 -16.87 33.73 30.29
CA ALA A 31 -17.25 33.83 28.90
C ALA A 31 -18.58 33.11 28.66
N LYS A 32 -19.67 33.89 28.60
CA LYS A 32 -21.00 33.38 28.33
C LYS A 32 -21.02 33.17 26.82
N LEU A 33 -20.58 31.98 26.40
CA LEU A 33 -20.85 31.48 25.06
C LEU A 33 -22.35 31.73 24.81
N PRO A 34 -22.73 32.37 23.69
CA PRO A 34 -24.14 32.54 23.39
C PRO A 34 -24.83 31.16 23.49
N PRO A 35 -26.04 31.08 24.06
CA PRO A 35 -26.80 29.84 24.06
C PRO A 35 -26.80 29.27 22.65
N ALA A 36 -26.58 27.96 22.54
CA ALA A 36 -26.69 27.23 21.29
C ALA A 36 -28.17 27.22 20.84
N GLU A 37 -28.67 28.37 20.42
CA GLU A 37 -29.84 28.51 19.56
C GLU A 37 -29.36 28.25 18.13
N THR A 38 -28.77 27.08 17.90
CA THR A 38 -28.59 26.57 16.55
C THR A 38 -29.97 26.11 16.11
N SER A 39 -30.77 27.11 15.73
CA SER A 39 -32.14 26.96 15.25
C SER A 39 -32.17 25.85 14.23
N GLU A 40 -33.16 24.97 14.31
CA GLU A 40 -33.35 23.78 13.48
C GLU A 40 -33.02 24.00 11.99
N ASN A 41 -33.26 25.21 11.47
CA ASN A 41 -32.89 25.65 10.13
C ASN A 41 -31.38 25.60 9.80
N GLN A 42 -30.48 25.89 10.75
CA GLN A 42 -29.03 25.76 10.56
C GLN A 42 -28.58 24.30 10.57
N LEU A 43 -29.17 23.45 11.41
CA LEU A 43 -28.91 22.01 11.40
C LEU A 43 -29.42 21.36 10.10
N ASN A 44 -30.58 21.80 9.61
CA ASN A 44 -31.11 21.38 8.32
C ASN A 44 -30.20 21.82 7.17
N MET A 45 -29.64 23.02 7.25
CA MET A 45 -28.70 23.54 6.24
C MET A 45 -27.33 22.82 6.28
N ILE A 46 -26.80 22.55 7.48
CA ILE A 46 -25.56 21.78 7.67
C ILE A 46 -25.77 20.33 7.22
N GLY A 47 -26.89 19.72 7.61
CA GLY A 47 -27.28 18.38 7.18
C GLY A 47 -27.46 18.26 5.67
N ALA A 48 -28.12 19.25 5.03
CA ALA A 48 -28.26 19.30 3.59
C ALA A 48 -26.89 19.45 2.88
N LYS A 49 -26.00 20.29 3.41
CA LYS A 49 -24.65 20.51 2.85
C LYS A 49 -23.75 19.29 3.00
N ILE A 50 -23.81 18.62 4.15
CA ILE A 50 -23.09 17.35 4.40
C ILE A 50 -23.66 16.26 3.50
N SER A 51 -24.99 16.17 3.36
CA SER A 51 -25.64 15.20 2.46
C SER A 51 -25.22 15.41 1.00
N GLN A 52 -25.19 16.67 0.53
CA GLN A 52 -24.73 16.99 -0.82
C GLN A 52 -23.26 16.65 -1.04
N PHE A 53 -22.38 16.97 -0.08
CA PHE A 53 -20.98 16.59 -0.13
C PHE A 53 -20.79 15.06 -0.11
N LEU A 54 -21.51 14.34 0.76
CA LEU A 54 -21.47 12.86 0.83
C LEU A 54 -22.04 12.21 -0.44
N ALA A 55 -22.98 12.84 -1.13
CA ALA A 55 -23.49 12.36 -2.41
C ALA A 55 -22.47 12.51 -3.56
N GLU A 56 -21.53 13.44 -3.43
CA GLU A 56 -20.44 13.67 -4.40
C GLU A 56 -19.22 12.78 -4.13
N ILE A 57 -18.90 12.44 -2.87
CA ILE A 57 -17.80 11.54 -2.47
C ILE A 57 -17.75 10.23 -3.29
N PRO A 58 -18.81 9.42 -3.41
CA PRO A 58 -18.72 8.15 -4.12
C PRO A 58 -18.35 8.35 -5.60
N GLN A 59 -18.70 9.49 -6.19
CA GLN A 59 -18.42 9.80 -7.59
C GLN A 59 -16.95 10.18 -7.80
N ASP A 60 -16.38 10.95 -6.87
CA ASP A 60 -14.97 11.37 -6.94
C ASP A 60 -14.01 10.27 -6.50
N LEU A 61 -14.40 9.40 -5.57
CA LEU A 61 -13.65 8.19 -5.23
C LEU A 61 -13.57 7.21 -6.41
N ASN A 62 -14.64 7.09 -7.20
CA ASN A 62 -14.63 6.25 -8.39
C ASN A 62 -13.66 6.77 -9.47
N LYS A 63 -13.55 8.10 -9.63
CA LYS A 63 -12.60 8.73 -10.57
C LYS A 63 -11.16 8.53 -10.11
N LEU A 64 -10.88 8.74 -8.83
CA LEU A 64 -9.54 8.53 -8.26
C LEU A 64 -9.16 7.04 -8.32
N TYR A 65 -10.06 6.15 -7.90
CA TYR A 65 -9.82 4.70 -8.00
C TYR A 65 -9.53 4.30 -9.45
N SER A 66 -10.34 4.73 -10.40
CA SER A 66 -10.14 4.37 -11.82
C SER A 66 -8.86 4.99 -12.40
N ALA A 67 -8.51 6.22 -12.02
CA ALA A 67 -7.29 6.89 -12.49
C ALA A 67 -6.01 6.28 -11.89
N TYR A 68 -6.03 5.89 -10.62
CA TYR A 68 -4.86 5.35 -9.91
C TYR A 68 -4.77 3.82 -9.91
N LYS A 69 -5.84 3.10 -10.28
CA LYS A 69 -5.86 1.62 -10.33
C LYS A 69 -4.72 1.07 -11.16
N THR A 70 -4.49 1.60 -12.36
CA THR A 70 -3.45 1.12 -13.27
C THR A 70 -2.04 1.29 -12.71
N PRO A 71 -1.60 2.50 -12.27
CA PRO A 71 -0.27 2.65 -11.68
C PRO A 71 -0.12 1.94 -10.32
N ILE A 72 -1.16 1.89 -9.48
CA ILE A 72 -1.12 1.16 -8.19
C ILE A 72 -0.96 -0.34 -8.42
N ILE A 73 -1.71 -0.93 -9.35
CA ILE A 73 -1.55 -2.34 -9.70
C ILE A 73 -0.16 -2.59 -10.26
N GLY A 74 0.35 -1.71 -11.13
CA GLY A 74 1.70 -1.81 -11.66
C GLY A 74 2.75 -1.82 -10.54
N LEU A 75 2.63 -0.91 -9.57
CA LEU A 75 3.51 -0.86 -8.41
C LEU A 75 3.36 -2.10 -7.51
N ALA A 76 2.14 -2.57 -7.29
CA ALA A 76 1.86 -3.77 -6.50
C ALA A 76 2.47 -5.01 -7.16
N VAL A 77 2.31 -5.17 -8.48
CA VAL A 77 2.93 -6.25 -9.26
C VAL A 77 4.45 -6.12 -9.25
N PHE A 78 5.00 -4.91 -9.35
CA PHE A 78 6.43 -4.69 -9.29
C PHE A 78 7.01 -5.11 -7.93
N LEU A 79 6.39 -4.67 -6.83
CA LEU A 79 6.78 -5.06 -5.49
C LEU A 79 6.60 -6.57 -5.26
N ALA A 80 5.48 -7.14 -5.69
CA ALA A 80 5.22 -8.57 -5.60
C ALA A 80 6.26 -9.37 -6.39
N SER A 81 6.62 -8.93 -7.59
CA SER A 81 7.66 -9.55 -8.41
C SER A 81 9.03 -9.48 -7.72
N PHE A 82 9.36 -8.35 -7.11
CA PHE A 82 10.61 -8.21 -6.35
C PHE A 82 10.66 -9.16 -5.15
N VAL A 83 9.57 -9.28 -4.40
CA VAL A 83 9.46 -10.24 -3.29
C VAL A 83 9.52 -11.67 -3.79
N ALA A 84 8.81 -12.00 -4.88
CA ALA A 84 8.87 -13.33 -5.49
C ALA A 84 10.29 -13.69 -5.91
N LEU A 85 11.03 -12.76 -6.52
CA LEU A 85 12.43 -12.97 -6.86
C LEU A 85 13.29 -13.23 -5.61
N LYS A 86 13.09 -12.47 -4.53
CA LYS A 86 13.77 -12.74 -3.24
C LYS A 86 13.46 -14.13 -2.71
N VAL A 87 12.21 -14.56 -2.78
CA VAL A 87 11.78 -15.90 -2.33
C VAL A 87 12.46 -17.00 -3.17
N VAL A 88 12.48 -16.85 -4.50
CA VAL A 88 13.15 -17.80 -5.40
C VAL A 88 14.65 -17.87 -5.10
N LEU A 89 15.31 -16.73 -4.90
CA LEU A 89 16.73 -16.68 -4.54
C LEU A 89 16.99 -17.31 -3.16
N ALA A 90 16.12 -17.05 -2.18
CA ALA A 90 16.22 -17.65 -0.85
C ALA A 90 16.01 -19.16 -0.88
N MET A 91 15.07 -19.63 -1.70
CA MET A 91 14.85 -21.05 -1.94
C MET A 91 16.06 -21.70 -2.60
N LEU A 92 16.67 -21.05 -3.60
CA LEU A 92 17.89 -21.53 -4.24
C LEU A 92 19.06 -21.59 -3.26
N ALA A 93 19.21 -20.58 -2.39
CA ALA A 93 20.22 -20.58 -1.34
C ALA A 93 19.99 -21.74 -0.35
N ALA A 94 18.75 -21.93 0.12
CA ALA A 94 18.40 -23.02 1.04
C ALA A 94 18.60 -24.41 0.41
N ILE A 95 18.32 -24.56 -0.89
CA ILE A 95 18.60 -25.79 -1.64
C ILE A 95 20.10 -26.04 -1.73
N ASN A 96 20.90 -25.01 -2.01
CA ASN A 96 22.35 -25.12 -2.13
C ASN A 96 23.02 -25.47 -0.79
N ASP A 97 22.40 -25.12 0.34
CA ASP A 97 22.85 -25.53 1.68
C ASP A 97 22.59 -27.03 1.96
N ILE A 98 21.77 -27.71 1.15
CA ILE A 98 21.53 -29.15 1.28
C ILE A 98 22.49 -29.91 0.32
N PRO A 99 23.50 -30.61 0.84
CA PRO A 99 24.57 -31.20 0.02
C PRO A 99 24.10 -32.32 -0.93
N LEU A 100 22.89 -32.86 -0.74
CA LEU A 100 22.32 -33.93 -1.55
C LEU A 100 21.44 -33.44 -2.70
N VAL A 101 21.00 -32.18 -2.70
CA VAL A 101 20.03 -31.72 -3.69
C VAL A 101 20.68 -31.64 -5.08
N SER A 102 21.86 -31.01 -5.18
CA SER A 102 22.59 -30.90 -6.45
C SER A 102 22.82 -32.27 -7.14
N PRO A 103 23.43 -33.29 -6.50
CA PRO A 103 23.65 -34.58 -7.15
C PRO A 103 22.35 -35.35 -7.45
N VAL A 104 21.29 -35.18 -6.65
CA VAL A 104 19.99 -35.81 -6.92
C VAL A 104 19.32 -35.17 -8.14
N PHE A 105 19.31 -33.85 -8.26
CA PHE A 105 18.76 -33.17 -9.44
C PHE A 105 19.56 -33.48 -10.71
N GLU A 106 20.89 -33.61 -10.59
CA GLU A 106 21.74 -34.04 -11.70
C GLU A 106 21.39 -35.47 -12.15
N LEU A 107 21.25 -36.40 -11.21
CA LEU A 107 20.86 -37.78 -11.51
C LEU A 107 19.46 -37.86 -12.13
N ILE A 108 18.50 -37.10 -11.60
CA ILE A 108 17.14 -36.99 -12.16
C ILE A 108 17.21 -36.41 -13.57
N GLY A 109 17.99 -35.36 -13.78
CA GLY A 109 18.17 -34.72 -15.08
C GLY A 109 18.74 -35.69 -16.11
N ILE A 110 19.87 -36.33 -15.82
CA ILE A 110 20.49 -37.33 -16.71
C ILE A 110 19.52 -38.49 -16.95
N GLY A 111 18.84 -38.99 -15.91
CA GLY A 111 17.86 -40.06 -16.02
C GLY A 111 16.72 -39.70 -16.97
N TYR A 112 16.08 -38.55 -16.76
CA TYR A 112 14.98 -38.07 -17.59
C TYR A 112 15.43 -37.73 -19.01
N THR A 113 16.56 -37.04 -19.18
CA THR A 113 17.10 -36.68 -20.50
C THR A 113 17.47 -37.94 -21.28
N GLY A 114 18.12 -38.91 -20.65
CA GLY A 114 18.45 -40.20 -21.27
C GLY A 114 17.20 -40.98 -21.67
N TRP A 115 16.24 -41.14 -20.74
CA TRP A 115 14.97 -41.81 -21.00
C TRP A 115 14.16 -41.12 -22.11
N PHE A 116 14.04 -39.79 -22.05
CA PHE A 116 13.30 -38.99 -23.04
C PHE A 116 13.93 -39.09 -24.43
N THR A 117 15.26 -38.98 -24.51
CA THR A 117 15.98 -39.08 -25.78
C THR A 117 15.79 -40.46 -26.40
N PHE A 118 15.94 -41.52 -25.61
CA PHE A 118 15.72 -42.89 -26.08
C PHE A 118 14.26 -43.14 -26.50
N ARG A 119 13.31 -42.70 -25.67
CA ARG A 119 11.88 -42.99 -25.83
C ARG A 119 11.19 -42.16 -26.91
N TYR A 120 11.62 -40.93 -27.15
CA TYR A 120 10.93 -39.99 -28.03
C TYR A 120 11.75 -39.51 -29.21
N LEU A 121 13.09 -39.38 -29.11
CA LEU A 121 13.92 -38.89 -30.20
C LEU A 121 14.42 -40.00 -31.12
N LEU A 122 14.90 -41.11 -30.55
CA LEU A 122 15.51 -42.21 -31.30
C LEU A 122 14.49 -43.12 -31.99
N LYS A 123 13.30 -43.24 -31.42
CA LYS A 123 12.26 -44.15 -31.92
C LYS A 123 11.35 -43.42 -32.91
N ALA A 124 11.35 -43.88 -34.16
CA ALA A 124 10.66 -43.25 -35.30
C ALA A 124 9.16 -42.94 -35.09
N PRO A 125 8.31 -43.86 -34.56
CA PRO A 125 6.90 -43.55 -34.34
C PRO A 125 6.69 -42.43 -33.31
N THR A 126 7.53 -42.38 -32.28
CA THR A 126 7.35 -41.48 -31.13
C THR A 126 7.96 -40.11 -31.37
N ARG A 127 8.91 -39.99 -32.31
CA ARG A 127 9.33 -38.69 -32.86
C ARG A 127 8.17 -37.98 -33.58
N LYS A 128 7.36 -38.73 -34.35
CA LYS A 128 6.22 -38.16 -35.08
C LYS A 128 5.11 -37.71 -34.13
N GLU A 129 4.85 -38.52 -33.11
CA GLU A 129 3.92 -38.20 -32.02
C GLU A 129 4.33 -36.90 -31.32
N LEU A 130 5.59 -36.82 -30.86
CA LEU A 130 6.13 -35.62 -30.20
C LEU A 130 6.08 -34.38 -31.10
N ALA A 131 6.41 -34.50 -32.40
CA ALA A 131 6.34 -33.38 -33.32
C ALA A 131 4.91 -32.85 -33.51
N THR A 132 3.94 -33.76 -33.60
CA THR A 132 2.51 -33.42 -33.68
C THR A 132 2.03 -32.73 -32.41
N GLU A 133 2.46 -33.21 -31.25
CA GLU A 133 2.11 -32.65 -29.95
C GLU A 133 2.74 -31.27 -29.71
N ILE A 134 3.99 -31.07 -30.12
CA ILE A 134 4.62 -29.75 -30.10
C ILE A 134 3.89 -28.79 -31.04
N GLU A 135 3.48 -29.25 -32.23
CA GLU A 135 2.73 -28.43 -33.17
C GLU A 135 1.36 -28.03 -32.62
N SER A 136 0.64 -28.96 -31.98
CA SER A 136 -0.67 -28.69 -31.38
C SER A 136 -0.54 -27.75 -30.17
N PHE A 137 0.49 -27.93 -29.34
CA PHE A 137 0.79 -27.05 -28.21
C PHE A 137 1.16 -25.64 -28.68
N LYS A 138 1.99 -25.54 -29.73
CA LYS A 138 2.33 -24.26 -30.35
C LYS A 138 1.09 -23.55 -30.90
N LYS A 139 0.17 -24.27 -31.55
CA LYS A 139 -1.10 -23.69 -32.03
C LYS A 139 -1.98 -23.20 -30.88
N GLN A 140 -2.04 -23.95 -29.78
CA GLN A 140 -2.80 -23.56 -28.60
C GLN A 140 -2.25 -22.29 -27.93
N ILE A 141 -0.93 -22.14 -27.82
CA ILE A 141 -0.30 -20.97 -27.17
C ILE A 141 -0.18 -19.77 -28.11
N ALA A 142 0.17 -20.00 -29.37
CA ALA A 142 0.27 -18.93 -30.38
C ALA A 142 -1.11 -18.39 -30.81
N GLY A 143 -2.18 -19.04 -30.34
CA GLY A 143 -3.55 -18.69 -30.66
C GLY A 143 -3.95 -19.21 -32.02
N ASN A 144 -5.04 -19.96 -32.05
CA ASN A 144 -5.98 -19.85 -33.14
C ASN A 144 -6.46 -18.39 -33.09
N SER A 145 -5.84 -17.51 -33.88
CA SER A 145 -6.51 -16.27 -34.27
C SER A 145 -7.73 -16.72 -35.06
N THR A 146 -8.81 -16.96 -34.31
CA THR A 146 -10.18 -17.03 -34.79
C THR A 146 -10.45 -15.69 -35.47
N THR A 147 -10.02 -15.61 -36.71
CA THR A 147 -10.67 -14.81 -37.75
C THR A 147 -11.88 -15.64 -38.21
N GLU A 148 -12.78 -15.99 -37.28
CA GLU A 148 -14.12 -16.41 -37.65
C GLU A 148 -14.92 -15.15 -37.96
N SER A 149 -15.22 -15.03 -39.25
CA SER A 149 -16.50 -14.56 -39.77
C SER A 149 -17.10 -13.28 -39.17
N LEU A 150 -16.86 -12.16 -39.86
CA LEU A 150 -17.91 -11.18 -40.07
C LEU A 150 -18.26 -11.21 -41.56
N ASN A 151 -19.30 -11.99 -41.85
CA ASN A 151 -20.21 -11.78 -42.96
C ASN A 151 -21.17 -10.65 -42.58
#